data_AF-A0A3S0AA80-F1
#
_entry.id   AF-A0A3S0AA80-F1
#
_cell.length_a   1.000
_cell.length_b   1.000
_cell.length_c   1.000
_cell.angle_alpha   90.00
_cell.angle_beta   90.00
_cell.angle_gamma   90.00
#
_symmetry.space_group_name_H-M   'P 1'
#
loop_
_entity.id
_entity.type
_entity.pdbx_description
1 polymer ?
#
loop_
_entity_poly.entity_id
_entity_poly.type
_entity_poly.pdbx_seq_one_letter_code
_entity_poly.pdbx_strand_id
1 'polypeptide(L)'
;MPPRRLTLLVTLMALLAVCCALGLHHLLRSSSARPPVPSESTATDQAGPHSPKDRTPAKTQVEHVDGVVVRDFDLGDISLGGHGNADTFRAPVRGVLVTPDIEVTANTGTTPDAEAPAAPLVIVSHLRTFGCADETFRYPCLPGVEEIRADRGMIYLGKALAAQGYAVLIPDLSPLWSGEETATPYDQVRGWRLTVERMRDELLTASSGGTTAFGAGMRGVISPGGTALIMHSRSAAVFNSTVDAWKDSPTPITSLMTYGGDFVIPDGPDPDFSPPPPTDVPFLVVDGDADRDVKQAGTIWLTEHITQQRTAPAIGVRVPGYGHNYINRALSERDFDDRVIDGDTAPDAAAHEALLTSFSSQWLDQTLRGKPGPFPTASDAPLPETLADVPVQWLVTAPGAAAHWTATSAENADGAVEAVGGGQVKLCRTYASMDPNQYPDRCPDPESGVQSMRSTTARISLPRGGGARLSIQASDVQEVHLHLAPTGSRSDELTHTPLQVVLVMEDGSRLPLSPLGSEKALSDLRTAEDNGDYTVATLRFSVPPQAQGRVVTGVELLGGEGEPGGAGDASGAGDGRRHDSVDLRGVSLIQSAR
;
A
#
# COMPACT_ATOMS: atom_id res chain seq x y z
N MET A 1 -17.22 -64.56 -30.02
CA MET A 1 -16.22 -64.00 -29.08
C MET A 1 -16.96 -63.41 -27.90
N PRO A 2 -16.56 -63.67 -26.64
CA PRO A 2 -17.39 -63.35 -25.49
C PRO A 2 -17.38 -61.82 -25.22
N PRO A 3 -18.52 -61.24 -24.81
CA PRO A 3 -18.70 -59.80 -24.63
C PRO A 3 -17.76 -59.18 -23.59
N ARG A 4 -17.18 -60.00 -22.70
CA ARG A 4 -16.22 -59.55 -21.68
C ARG A 4 -14.87 -59.07 -22.22
N ARG A 5 -14.45 -59.50 -23.42
CA ARG A 5 -13.17 -59.03 -23.99
C ARG A 5 -13.29 -57.68 -24.68
N LEU A 6 -14.49 -57.33 -25.17
CA LEU A 6 -14.72 -56.04 -25.82
C LEU A 6 -14.81 -54.90 -24.79
N THR A 7 -15.47 -55.14 -23.66
CA THR A 7 -15.57 -54.14 -22.58
C THR A 7 -14.20 -53.81 -22.01
N LEU A 8 -13.35 -54.82 -21.75
CA LEU A 8 -12.01 -54.59 -21.22
C LEU A 8 -11.12 -53.79 -22.18
N LEU A 9 -11.26 -54.03 -23.49
CA LEU A 9 -10.48 -53.31 -24.51
C LEU A 9 -10.90 -51.83 -24.61
N VAL A 10 -12.21 -51.56 -24.51
CA VAL A 10 -12.76 -50.20 -24.53
C VAL A 10 -12.35 -49.42 -23.28
N THR A 11 -12.39 -50.04 -22.09
CA THR A 11 -11.93 -49.37 -20.86
C THR A 11 -10.43 -49.08 -20.89
N LEU A 12 -9.63 -49.99 -21.44
CA LEU A 12 -8.18 -49.79 -21.56
C LEU A 12 -7.82 -48.67 -22.56
N MET A 13 -8.56 -48.58 -23.68
CA MET A 13 -8.37 -47.50 -24.65
C MET A 13 -8.84 -46.14 -24.12
N ALA A 14 -9.92 -46.10 -23.33
CA ALA A 14 -10.36 -44.88 -22.64
C ALA A 14 -9.33 -44.42 -21.60
N LEU A 15 -8.75 -45.34 -20.83
CA LEU A 15 -7.67 -45.00 -19.89
C LEU A 15 -6.42 -44.50 -20.61
N LEU A 16 -6.03 -45.12 -21.74
CA LEU A 16 -4.89 -44.65 -22.54
C LEU A 16 -5.14 -43.25 -23.13
N ALA A 17 -6.36 -42.98 -23.59
CA ALA A 17 -6.72 -41.65 -24.12
C ALA A 17 -6.68 -40.56 -23.04
N VAL A 18 -7.12 -40.86 -21.82
CA VAL A 18 -7.04 -39.94 -20.67
C VAL A 18 -5.60 -39.74 -20.23
N CYS A 19 -4.77 -40.79 -20.19
CA CYS A 19 -3.34 -40.67 -19.89
C CYS A 19 -2.57 -39.89 -20.97
N CYS A 20 -2.92 -40.04 -22.25
CA CYS A 20 -2.35 -39.25 -23.33
C CYS A 20 -2.79 -37.78 -23.27
N ALA A 21 -4.04 -37.50 -22.92
CA ALA A 21 -4.54 -36.12 -22.75
C ALA A 21 -3.88 -35.41 -21.56
N LEU A 22 -3.71 -36.10 -20.43
CA LEU A 22 -2.99 -35.56 -19.25
C LEU A 22 -1.48 -35.42 -19.51
N GLY A 23 -0.88 -36.35 -20.26
CA GLY A 23 0.52 -36.26 -20.67
C GLY A 23 0.78 -35.10 -21.64
N LEU A 24 -0.15 -34.83 -22.58
CA LEU A 24 -0.04 -33.69 -23.50
C LEU A 24 -0.27 -32.35 -22.79
N HIS A 25 -1.15 -32.29 -21.79
CA HIS A 25 -1.34 -31.09 -20.97
C HIS A 25 -0.11 -30.77 -20.11
N HIS A 26 0.58 -31.79 -19.59
CA HIS A 26 1.84 -31.57 -18.87
C HIS A 26 3.01 -31.18 -19.80
N LEU A 27 3.08 -31.73 -21.02
CA LEU A 27 4.11 -31.38 -22.01
C LEU A 27 3.90 -30.00 -22.64
N LEU A 28 2.65 -29.53 -22.75
CA LEU A 28 2.33 -28.16 -23.22
C LEU A 28 2.43 -27.11 -22.11
N ARG A 29 2.33 -27.49 -20.83
CA ARG A 29 2.66 -26.61 -19.68
C ARG A 29 4.15 -26.55 -19.36
N SER A 30 4.94 -27.55 -19.76
CA SER A 30 6.38 -27.60 -19.46
C SER A 30 7.28 -27.01 -20.55
N SER A 31 6.74 -26.38 -21.61
CA SER A 31 7.54 -25.79 -22.69
C SER A 31 7.84 -24.29 -22.54
N SER A 32 7.59 -23.69 -21.37
CA SER A 32 8.14 -22.37 -21.00
C SER A 32 9.38 -22.49 -20.10
N ALA A 33 10.14 -23.57 -20.23
CA ALA A 33 11.47 -23.65 -19.65
C ALA A 33 12.34 -22.53 -20.26
N ARG A 34 12.50 -21.43 -19.50
CA ARG A 34 13.46 -20.36 -19.80
C ARG A 34 14.82 -21.02 -20.11
N PRO A 35 15.53 -20.59 -21.16
CA PRO A 35 16.89 -21.05 -21.40
C PRO A 35 17.75 -20.75 -20.15
N PRO A 36 18.73 -21.60 -19.82
CA PRO A 36 19.58 -21.39 -18.66
C PRO A 36 20.26 -20.03 -18.74
N VAL A 37 20.10 -19.24 -17.67
CA VAL A 37 20.75 -17.94 -17.49
C VAL A 37 22.27 -18.16 -17.56
N PRO A 38 23.01 -17.43 -18.42
CA PRO A 38 24.47 -17.52 -18.44
C PRO A 38 25.05 -17.13 -17.07
N SER A 39 26.04 -17.89 -16.62
CA SER A 39 26.67 -17.74 -15.31
C SER A 39 27.14 -16.30 -15.02
N GLU A 40 26.78 -15.83 -13.83
CA GLU A 40 27.22 -14.60 -13.17
C GLU A 40 28.75 -14.45 -13.18
N SER A 41 29.25 -13.39 -13.82
CA SER A 41 30.58 -12.82 -13.54
C SER A 41 30.86 -11.51 -14.30
N THR A 42 30.02 -11.09 -15.27
CA THR A 42 30.21 -9.81 -16.00
C THR A 42 28.95 -8.94 -16.13
N ALA A 43 27.86 -9.31 -15.46
CA ALA A 43 26.53 -8.73 -15.68
C ALA A 43 26.25 -7.42 -14.89
N THR A 44 26.97 -7.17 -13.80
CA THR A 44 26.68 -6.03 -12.90
C THR A 44 26.99 -4.66 -13.51
N ASP A 45 27.91 -4.59 -14.49
CA ASP A 45 28.27 -3.35 -15.18
C ASP A 45 27.41 -3.06 -16.43
N GLN A 46 26.54 -4.00 -16.84
CA GLN A 46 25.56 -3.80 -17.92
C GLN A 46 24.14 -3.51 -17.41
N ALA A 47 23.87 -3.77 -16.14
CA ALA A 47 22.58 -3.51 -15.50
C ALA A 47 22.54 -2.05 -15.02
N GLY A 48 21.66 -1.24 -15.61
CA GLY A 48 21.50 0.17 -15.25
C GLY A 48 21.36 1.11 -16.44
N PRO A 49 21.22 2.42 -16.17
CA PRO A 49 21.08 3.43 -17.20
C PRO A 49 22.44 3.84 -17.77
N HIS A 50 22.60 3.69 -19.08
CA HIS A 50 23.79 4.03 -19.86
C HIS A 50 23.43 4.95 -21.03
N SER A 51 22.72 6.04 -20.73
CA SER A 51 22.34 7.03 -21.74
C SER A 51 23.55 7.51 -22.56
N PRO A 52 23.49 7.48 -23.90
CA PRO A 52 24.61 7.89 -24.76
C PRO A 52 25.07 9.31 -24.45
N LYS A 53 26.38 9.56 -24.44
CA LYS A 53 26.95 10.89 -24.14
C LYS A 53 26.57 11.96 -25.17
N ASP A 54 26.30 11.54 -26.39
CA ASP A 54 25.90 12.35 -27.54
C ASP A 54 24.38 12.32 -27.80
N ARG A 55 23.59 11.79 -26.84
CA ARG A 55 22.14 11.78 -26.94
C ARG A 55 21.62 13.21 -27.08
N THR A 56 20.83 13.44 -28.13
CA THR A 56 20.12 14.71 -28.30
C THR A 56 18.79 14.62 -27.56
N PRO A 57 18.47 15.57 -26.65
CA PRO A 57 17.16 15.60 -26.00
C PRO A 57 16.04 15.69 -27.02
N ALA A 58 14.96 14.93 -26.81
CA ALA A 58 13.78 15.02 -27.66
C ALA A 58 13.15 16.42 -27.56
N LYS A 59 12.58 16.91 -28.67
CA LYS A 59 11.79 18.13 -28.63
C LYS A 59 10.50 17.88 -27.86
N THR A 60 10.12 18.82 -27.02
CA THR A 60 8.85 18.77 -26.29
C THR A 60 7.68 18.71 -27.26
N GLN A 61 6.80 17.74 -27.03
CA GLN A 61 5.54 17.58 -27.76
C GLN A 61 4.41 18.05 -26.88
N VAL A 62 3.48 18.83 -27.44
CA VAL A 62 2.35 19.41 -26.72
C VAL A 62 1.06 18.97 -27.40
N GLU A 63 0.15 18.39 -26.62
CA GLU A 63 -1.17 17.94 -27.06
C GLU A 63 -2.25 18.57 -26.17
N HIS A 64 -3.26 19.19 -26.80
CA HIS A 64 -4.47 19.67 -26.12
C HIS A 64 -5.58 18.65 -26.34
N VAL A 65 -6.14 18.12 -25.26
CA VAL A 65 -7.12 17.04 -25.30
C VAL A 65 -8.04 17.12 -24.08
N ASP A 66 -9.35 17.06 -24.29
CA ASP A 66 -10.36 16.98 -23.23
C ASP A 66 -10.22 18.05 -22.11
N GLY A 67 -9.85 19.27 -22.48
CA GLY A 67 -9.68 20.38 -21.52
C GLY A 67 -8.41 20.31 -20.67
N VAL A 68 -7.44 19.48 -21.05
CA VAL A 68 -6.11 19.40 -20.45
C VAL A 68 -5.02 19.53 -21.51
N VAL A 69 -3.80 19.87 -21.07
CA VAL A 69 -2.61 19.95 -21.91
C VAL A 69 -1.60 18.90 -21.45
N VAL A 70 -1.21 18.01 -22.34
CA VAL A 70 -0.18 16.99 -22.12
C VAL A 70 1.11 17.44 -22.80
N ARG A 71 2.21 17.45 -22.05
CA ARG A 71 3.55 17.80 -22.53
C ARG A 71 4.51 16.64 -22.29
N ASP A 72 4.96 15.97 -23.35
CA ASP A 72 6.07 15.00 -23.28
C ASP A 72 7.38 15.77 -23.50
N PHE A 73 8.26 15.78 -22.51
CA PHE A 73 9.44 16.65 -22.46
C PHE A 73 10.71 15.88 -22.14
N ASP A 74 11.86 16.45 -22.51
CA ASP A 74 13.17 15.86 -22.27
C ASP A 74 14.19 16.97 -21.95
N LEU A 75 14.70 16.95 -20.73
CA LEU A 75 15.65 17.93 -20.19
C LEU A 75 17.12 17.49 -20.41
N GLY A 76 17.38 16.43 -21.16
CA GLY A 76 18.71 15.85 -21.33
C GLY A 76 19.00 14.80 -20.27
N ASP A 77 20.25 14.72 -19.80
CA ASP A 77 20.69 13.62 -18.94
C ASP A 77 21.28 14.11 -17.63
N ILE A 78 21.29 13.23 -16.63
CA ILE A 78 22.04 13.39 -15.38
C ILE A 78 23.05 12.26 -15.24
N SER A 79 24.15 12.56 -14.55
CA SER A 79 25.11 11.54 -14.12
C SER A 79 24.76 11.08 -12.72
N LEU A 80 24.57 9.76 -12.57
CA LEU A 80 24.33 9.11 -11.28
C LEU A 80 25.65 8.71 -10.61
N GLY A 81 26.71 8.53 -11.42
CA GLY A 81 28.00 8.00 -10.98
C GLY A 81 27.95 6.50 -10.71
N GLY A 82 29.13 5.87 -10.62
CA GLY A 82 29.30 4.48 -10.19
C GLY A 82 30.60 4.35 -9.40
N HIS A 83 30.84 3.19 -8.77
CA HIS A 83 32.09 2.93 -8.04
C HIS A 83 33.32 3.11 -8.95
N GLY A 84 34.01 4.25 -8.80
CA GLY A 84 35.26 4.56 -9.49
C GLY A 84 35.15 5.43 -10.75
N ASN A 85 33.95 5.70 -11.30
CA ASN A 85 33.77 6.61 -12.43
C ASN A 85 32.40 7.30 -12.40
N ALA A 86 32.42 8.64 -12.35
CA ALA A 86 31.24 9.50 -12.24
C ALA A 86 30.32 9.48 -13.47
N ASP A 87 30.77 8.98 -14.62
CA ASP A 87 30.02 8.94 -15.88
C ASP A 87 29.47 7.54 -16.23
N THR A 88 29.65 6.54 -15.36
CA THR A 88 29.29 5.14 -15.66
C THR A 88 27.79 4.97 -15.88
N PHE A 89 27.02 5.53 -14.95
CA PHE A 89 25.56 5.49 -14.97
C PHE A 89 25.01 6.86 -15.30
N ARG A 90 24.28 6.96 -16.41
CA ARG A 90 23.68 8.20 -16.93
C ARG A 90 22.24 7.92 -17.32
N ALA A 91 21.32 8.68 -16.75
CA ALA A 91 19.88 8.53 -16.99
C ALA A 91 19.32 9.78 -17.68
N PRO A 92 18.34 9.63 -18.59
CA PRO A 92 17.62 10.77 -19.14
C PRO A 92 16.71 11.38 -18.07
N VAL A 93 16.58 12.70 -18.08
CA VAL A 93 15.61 13.45 -17.28
C VAL A 93 14.51 13.86 -18.23
N ARG A 94 13.52 12.99 -18.38
CA ARG A 94 12.36 13.18 -19.27
C ARG A 94 11.09 12.64 -18.61
N GLY A 95 9.94 13.00 -19.16
CA GLY A 95 8.67 12.54 -18.60
C GLY A 95 7.48 13.23 -19.26
N VAL A 96 6.35 13.18 -18.57
CA VAL A 96 5.11 13.82 -19.00
C VAL A 96 4.64 14.82 -17.95
N LEU A 97 4.24 16.00 -18.40
CA LEU A 97 3.55 17.00 -17.59
C LEU A 97 2.12 17.15 -18.13
N VAL A 98 1.13 16.94 -17.26
CA VAL A 98 -0.30 17.13 -17.58
C VAL A 98 -0.84 18.28 -16.76
N THR A 99 -1.40 19.30 -17.41
CA THR A 99 -1.93 20.50 -16.75
C THR A 99 -3.36 20.78 -17.19
N PRO A 100 -4.16 21.52 -16.41
CA PRO A 100 -5.42 22.04 -16.90
C PRO A 100 -5.19 22.92 -18.13
N ASP A 101 -6.12 22.93 -19.08
CA ASP A 101 -6.07 23.85 -20.21
C ASP A 101 -6.60 25.23 -19.76
N ILE A 102 -5.66 26.10 -19.41
CA ILE A 102 -5.93 27.46 -18.92
C ILE A 102 -6.58 28.34 -20.01
N GLU A 103 -6.25 28.13 -21.28
CA GLU A 103 -6.81 28.92 -22.39
C GLU A 103 -8.28 28.56 -22.65
N VAL A 104 -8.66 27.29 -22.47
CA VAL A 104 -10.05 26.84 -22.57
C VAL A 104 -10.86 27.24 -21.33
N THR A 105 -10.30 27.12 -20.13
CA THR A 105 -11.01 27.45 -18.88
C THR A 105 -11.25 28.95 -18.72
N ALA A 106 -10.33 29.83 -19.13
CA ALA A 106 -10.51 31.28 -19.13
C ALA A 106 -11.67 31.74 -20.06
N ASN A 107 -11.95 31.00 -21.13
CA ASN A 107 -13.04 31.32 -22.08
C ASN A 107 -14.44 30.90 -21.62
N THR A 108 -14.56 30.26 -20.44
CA THR A 108 -15.86 29.86 -19.84
C THR A 108 -16.29 30.77 -18.68
N GLY A 109 -15.44 31.70 -18.23
CA GLY A 109 -15.72 32.68 -17.18
C GLY A 109 -16.06 34.06 -17.74
N THR A 110 -17.07 34.73 -17.15
CA THR A 110 -17.66 36.00 -17.62
C THR A 110 -16.79 37.26 -17.43
N THR A 111 -15.47 37.14 -17.30
CA THR A 111 -14.54 38.27 -17.20
C THR A 111 -13.22 37.93 -17.88
N PRO A 112 -12.81 38.65 -18.95
CA PRO A 112 -11.54 38.45 -19.67
C PRO A 112 -10.26 38.63 -18.85
N ASP A 113 -10.38 39.08 -17.59
CA ASP A 113 -9.27 39.43 -16.70
C ASP A 113 -9.07 38.47 -15.51
N ALA A 114 -9.83 37.37 -15.44
CA ALA A 114 -9.63 36.37 -14.39
C ALA A 114 -8.45 35.45 -14.79
N GLU A 115 -7.27 35.68 -14.21
CA GLU A 115 -6.17 34.70 -14.28
C GLU A 115 -6.71 33.35 -13.79
N ALA A 116 -6.60 32.30 -14.63
CA ALA A 116 -7.02 30.97 -14.21
C ALA A 116 -6.23 30.57 -12.96
N PRO A 117 -6.88 29.95 -11.95
CA PRO A 117 -6.24 29.65 -10.70
C PRO A 117 -5.09 28.67 -10.93
N ALA A 118 -3.91 29.01 -10.42
CA ALA A 118 -2.75 28.16 -10.44
C ALA A 118 -3.05 26.81 -9.77
N ALA A 119 -2.54 25.72 -10.34
CA ALA A 119 -2.87 24.36 -9.94
C ALA A 119 -1.85 23.80 -8.93
N PRO A 120 -2.28 23.09 -7.87
CA PRO A 120 -1.36 22.37 -6.98
C PRO A 120 -0.59 21.29 -7.76
N LEU A 121 0.70 21.16 -7.45
CA LEU A 121 1.57 20.18 -8.08
C LEU A 121 1.33 18.78 -7.47
N VAL A 122 1.20 17.79 -8.34
CA VAL A 122 1.19 16.36 -8.01
C VAL A 122 2.32 15.71 -8.77
N ILE A 123 3.15 14.93 -8.08
CA ILE A 123 4.20 14.12 -8.69
C ILE A 123 3.78 12.67 -8.62
N VAL A 124 3.75 11.98 -9.77
CA VAL A 124 3.42 10.55 -9.86
C VAL A 124 4.69 9.77 -10.14
N SER A 125 5.23 9.15 -9.11
CA SER A 125 6.46 8.37 -9.14
C SER A 125 6.15 6.89 -9.37
N HIS A 126 6.31 6.41 -10.60
CA HIS A 126 5.96 5.04 -10.97
C HIS A 126 6.98 3.99 -10.49
N LEU A 127 6.60 2.71 -10.61
CA LEU A 127 7.38 1.55 -10.17
C LEU A 127 8.72 1.32 -10.88
N ARG A 128 9.51 0.41 -10.28
CA ARG A 128 10.59 -0.30 -10.94
C ARG A 128 10.01 -1.34 -11.90
N THR A 129 10.27 -1.20 -13.19
CA THR A 129 9.83 -2.17 -14.20
C THR A 129 10.86 -2.29 -15.31
N PHE A 130 10.73 -3.31 -16.15
CA PHE A 130 11.54 -3.45 -17.34
C PHE A 130 11.30 -2.26 -18.28
N GLY A 131 12.38 -1.62 -18.71
CA GLY A 131 12.33 -0.47 -19.61
C GLY A 131 12.22 -0.86 -21.08
N CYS A 132 12.27 -2.16 -21.40
CA CYS A 132 12.39 -2.68 -22.75
C CYS A 132 11.41 -3.82 -23.00
N ALA A 133 10.89 -3.92 -24.23
CA ALA A 133 9.91 -4.91 -24.64
C ALA A 133 10.41 -6.37 -24.63
N ASP A 134 11.71 -6.59 -24.48
CA ASP A 134 12.33 -7.90 -24.23
C ASP A 134 12.43 -8.23 -22.72
N GLU A 135 11.68 -7.51 -21.87
CA GLU A 135 11.62 -7.64 -20.41
C GLU A 135 12.95 -7.34 -19.70
N THR A 136 13.88 -6.63 -20.36
CA THR A 136 15.16 -6.27 -19.74
C THR A 136 15.10 -4.95 -18.95
N PHE A 137 15.77 -4.93 -17.80
CA PHE A 137 15.96 -3.74 -16.96
C PHE A 137 17.22 -2.98 -17.39
N ARG A 138 17.11 -2.23 -18.49
CA ARG A 138 18.23 -1.46 -19.03
C ARG A 138 17.75 -0.19 -19.72
N TYR A 139 18.67 0.75 -19.87
CA TYR A 139 18.52 1.86 -20.80
C TYR A 139 19.88 2.21 -21.42
N PRO A 140 19.97 2.47 -22.74
CA PRO A 140 18.93 2.28 -23.74
C PRO A 140 18.64 0.79 -23.99
N CYS A 141 17.48 0.53 -24.60
CA CYS A 141 17.14 -0.79 -25.11
C CYS A 141 18.07 -1.22 -26.24
N LEU A 142 18.15 -2.53 -26.48
CA LEU A 142 18.91 -3.06 -27.61
C LEU A 142 18.34 -2.56 -28.95
N PRO A 143 19.16 -2.46 -30.00
CA PRO A 143 18.66 -2.07 -31.33
C PRO A 143 17.49 -2.96 -31.78
N GLY A 144 16.37 -2.34 -32.14
CA GLY A 144 15.15 -3.04 -32.57
C GLY A 144 14.24 -3.49 -31.44
N VAL A 145 14.62 -3.32 -30.18
CA VAL A 145 13.76 -3.52 -29.02
C VAL A 145 13.07 -2.21 -28.66
N GLU A 146 11.75 -2.25 -28.57
CA GLU A 146 10.95 -1.08 -28.17
C GLU A 146 11.20 -0.73 -26.70
N GLU A 147 11.28 0.56 -26.42
CA GLU A 147 11.31 1.10 -25.06
C GLU A 147 9.89 1.18 -24.47
N ILE A 148 9.74 0.73 -23.24
CA ILE A 148 8.50 0.81 -22.46
C ILE A 148 8.59 2.02 -21.53
N ARG A 149 7.63 2.92 -21.68
CA ARG A 149 7.53 4.18 -20.95
C ARG A 149 6.42 4.10 -19.91
N ALA A 150 6.78 3.68 -18.69
CA ALA A 150 5.83 3.55 -17.59
C ALA A 150 5.23 4.89 -17.14
N ASP A 151 5.94 6.01 -17.34
CA ASP A 151 5.40 7.35 -17.16
C ASP A 151 4.22 7.64 -18.10
N ARG A 152 4.33 7.21 -19.36
CA ARG A 152 3.22 7.33 -20.33
C ARG A 152 2.02 6.45 -19.94
N GLY A 153 2.28 5.30 -19.31
CA GLY A 153 1.24 4.45 -18.73
C GLY A 153 0.42 5.09 -17.62
N MET A 154 0.89 6.19 -17.02
CA MET A 154 0.19 6.94 -15.96
C MET A 154 -0.50 8.22 -16.49
N ILE A 155 -0.48 8.47 -17.81
CA ILE A 155 -1.12 9.67 -18.40
C ILE A 155 -2.61 9.72 -18.09
N TYR A 156 -3.31 8.58 -18.00
CA TYR A 156 -4.73 8.56 -17.67
C TYR A 156 -5.01 9.22 -16.32
N LEU A 157 -4.18 8.92 -15.30
CA LEU A 157 -4.26 9.52 -13.98
C LEU A 157 -3.93 11.01 -14.05
N GLY A 158 -2.88 11.36 -14.81
CA GLY A 158 -2.51 12.76 -15.07
C GLY A 158 -3.66 13.56 -15.67
N LYS A 159 -4.35 13.03 -16.68
CA LYS A 159 -5.52 13.66 -17.31
C LYS A 159 -6.69 13.78 -16.34
N ALA A 160 -6.99 12.73 -15.58
CA ALA A 160 -8.10 12.73 -14.63
C ALA A 160 -7.91 13.76 -13.50
N LEU A 161 -6.69 13.86 -12.96
CA LEU A 161 -6.34 14.87 -11.94
C LEU A 161 -6.26 16.28 -12.54
N ALA A 162 -5.71 16.44 -13.75
CA ALA A 162 -5.67 17.75 -14.40
C ALA A 162 -7.06 18.30 -14.73
N ALA A 163 -8.00 17.44 -15.14
CA ALA A 163 -9.40 17.81 -15.30
C ALA A 163 -10.04 18.30 -13.98
N GLN A 164 -9.49 17.91 -12.83
CA GLN A 164 -9.90 18.39 -11.51
C GLN A 164 -9.09 19.60 -11.02
N GLY A 165 -8.21 20.18 -11.86
CA GLY A 165 -7.45 21.39 -11.53
C GLY A 165 -6.10 21.14 -10.83
N TYR A 166 -5.48 19.98 -11.04
CA TYR A 166 -4.11 19.69 -10.58
C TYR A 166 -3.09 19.79 -11.74
N ALA A 167 -1.85 20.15 -11.45
CA ALA A 167 -0.76 19.97 -12.39
C ALA A 167 0.00 18.69 -12.02
N VAL A 168 0.13 17.76 -12.97
CA VAL A 168 0.68 16.43 -12.70
C VAL A 168 1.98 16.21 -13.46
N LEU A 169 3.07 16.05 -12.72
CA LEU A 169 4.39 15.70 -13.25
C LEU A 169 4.63 14.20 -13.09
N ILE A 170 4.92 13.52 -14.19
CA ILE A 170 5.14 12.08 -14.25
C ILE A 170 6.54 11.84 -14.84
N PRO A 171 7.59 11.72 -14.00
CA PRO A 171 8.94 11.41 -14.48
C PRO A 171 9.01 9.99 -15.07
N ASP A 172 9.81 9.82 -16.14
CA ASP A 172 10.24 8.49 -16.60
C ASP A 172 11.37 7.98 -15.70
N LEU A 173 11.03 7.06 -14.81
CA LEU A 173 11.92 6.46 -13.84
C LEU A 173 12.42 5.07 -14.25
N SER A 174 11.96 4.53 -15.39
CA SER A 174 12.32 3.17 -15.84
C SER A 174 13.84 3.02 -16.00
N PRO A 175 14.56 3.99 -16.61
CA PRO A 175 16.02 3.97 -16.64
C PRO A 175 16.65 4.03 -15.25
N LEU A 176 16.13 4.88 -14.36
CA LEU A 176 16.69 5.07 -13.02
C LEU A 176 16.55 3.80 -12.17
N TRP A 177 15.42 3.13 -12.22
CA TRP A 177 15.11 1.94 -11.43
C TRP A 177 15.65 0.63 -12.04
N SER A 178 16.45 0.70 -13.11
CA SER A 178 16.97 -0.48 -13.79
C SER A 178 17.88 -1.35 -12.91
N GLY A 179 18.67 -0.74 -12.01
CA GLY A 179 19.48 -1.50 -11.06
C GLY A 179 18.63 -2.35 -10.10
N GLU A 180 19.16 -3.49 -9.70
CA GLU A 180 18.47 -4.42 -8.79
C GLU A 180 18.27 -3.81 -7.39
N GLU A 181 19.37 -3.33 -6.81
CA GLU A 181 19.43 -2.73 -5.47
C GLU A 181 19.34 -1.20 -5.52
N THR A 182 18.75 -0.58 -4.50
CA THR A 182 18.56 0.88 -4.46
C THR A 182 19.85 1.67 -4.20
N ALA A 183 20.88 1.04 -3.61
CA ALA A 183 22.14 1.69 -3.27
C ALA A 183 23.32 1.32 -4.18
N THR A 184 23.24 0.19 -4.88
CA THR A 184 24.31 -0.34 -5.74
C THR A 184 23.71 -0.83 -7.08
N PRO A 185 24.44 -0.68 -8.21
CA PRO A 185 25.77 -0.10 -8.38
C PRO A 185 25.81 1.45 -8.37
N TYR A 186 24.66 2.10 -8.26
CA TYR A 186 24.51 3.54 -8.08
C TYR A 186 23.35 3.83 -7.12
N ASP A 187 23.36 5.02 -6.52
CA ASP A 187 22.33 5.46 -5.57
C ASP A 187 21.07 5.91 -6.32
N GLN A 188 20.08 5.02 -6.36
CA GLN A 188 18.83 5.24 -7.08
C GLN A 188 17.94 6.29 -6.38
N VAL A 189 17.94 6.34 -5.04
CA VAL A 189 17.15 7.32 -4.27
C VAL A 189 17.67 8.74 -4.50
N ARG A 190 18.99 8.93 -4.45
CA ARG A 190 19.60 10.20 -4.83
C ARG A 190 19.34 10.54 -6.29
N GLY A 191 19.44 9.56 -7.19
CA GLY A 191 19.15 9.74 -8.61
C GLY A 191 17.71 10.19 -8.87
N TRP A 192 16.74 9.65 -8.12
CA TRP A 192 15.35 10.08 -8.15
C TRP A 192 15.23 11.55 -7.78
N ARG A 193 15.81 11.93 -6.63
CA ARG A 193 15.75 13.31 -6.14
C ARG A 193 16.33 14.29 -7.16
N LEU A 194 17.51 13.99 -7.72
CA LEU A 194 18.14 14.83 -8.76
C LEU A 194 17.28 14.95 -10.03
N THR A 195 16.65 13.85 -10.45
CA THR A 195 15.76 13.82 -11.62
C THR A 195 14.55 14.71 -11.40
N VAL A 196 13.84 14.50 -10.29
CA VAL A 196 12.57 15.16 -10.01
C VAL A 196 12.77 16.61 -9.59
N GLU A 197 13.81 16.96 -8.83
CA GLU A 197 14.16 18.35 -8.51
C GLU A 197 14.44 19.14 -9.78
N ARG A 198 15.21 18.57 -10.72
CA ARG A 198 15.49 19.24 -11.99
C ARG A 198 14.22 19.51 -12.79
N MET A 199 13.30 18.55 -12.84
CA MET A 199 12.01 18.73 -13.52
C MET A 199 11.13 19.78 -12.82
N ARG A 200 11.04 19.72 -11.49
CA ARG A 200 10.27 20.67 -10.68
C ARG A 200 10.81 22.09 -10.83
N ASP A 201 12.12 22.28 -10.74
CA ASP A 201 12.73 23.60 -10.79
C ASP A 201 12.60 24.22 -12.19
N GLU A 202 12.73 23.42 -13.25
CA GLU A 202 12.42 23.83 -14.63
C GLU A 202 10.94 24.22 -14.76
N LEU A 203 10.03 23.46 -14.14
CA LEU A 203 8.59 23.73 -14.15
C LEU A 203 8.25 25.02 -13.39
N LEU A 204 8.84 25.26 -12.21
CA LEU A 204 8.66 26.49 -11.44
C LEU A 204 9.22 27.70 -12.19
N THR A 205 10.36 27.53 -12.88
CA THR A 205 10.91 28.56 -13.77
C THR A 205 9.94 28.88 -14.91
N ALA A 206 9.35 27.86 -15.54
CA ALA A 206 8.33 28.03 -16.57
C ALA A 206 7.09 28.75 -16.03
N SER A 207 6.63 28.37 -14.83
CA SER A 207 5.46 28.95 -14.15
C SER A 207 5.67 30.42 -13.79
N SER A 208 6.89 30.81 -13.41
CA SER A 208 7.24 32.21 -13.17
C SER A 208 7.41 33.05 -14.45
N GLY A 209 7.25 32.45 -15.64
CA GLY A 209 7.33 33.13 -16.93
C GLY A 209 8.70 33.06 -17.61
N GLY A 210 9.62 32.21 -17.11
CA GLY A 210 10.89 31.93 -17.76
C GLY A 210 10.74 31.06 -19.02
N THR A 211 11.67 31.22 -19.96
CA THR A 211 11.76 30.34 -21.14
C THR A 211 12.43 29.02 -20.76
N THR A 212 11.72 27.91 -20.97
CA THR A 212 12.12 26.56 -20.53
C THR A 212 11.80 25.52 -21.60
N ALA A 213 12.24 24.27 -21.39
CA ALA A 213 11.90 23.15 -22.26
C ALA A 213 10.39 22.84 -22.30
N PHE A 214 9.60 23.26 -21.31
CA PHE A 214 8.15 23.03 -21.30
C PHE A 214 7.37 23.86 -22.35
N GLY A 215 8.04 24.84 -22.98
CA GLY A 215 7.44 25.66 -24.01
C GLY A 215 6.54 26.79 -23.48
N ALA A 216 5.70 27.34 -24.35
CA ALA A 216 4.80 28.44 -24.04
C ALA A 216 3.57 28.00 -23.20
N GLY A 217 2.82 28.97 -22.69
CA GLY A 217 1.58 28.71 -21.94
C GLY A 217 1.79 28.16 -20.52
N MET A 218 2.98 28.34 -19.95
CA MET A 218 3.34 27.85 -18.62
C MET A 218 3.15 28.86 -17.50
N ARG A 219 3.09 30.16 -17.82
CA ARG A 219 3.03 31.22 -16.81
C ARG A 219 1.80 31.06 -15.90
N GLY A 220 2.02 31.01 -14.60
CA GLY A 220 0.97 30.89 -13.58
C GLY A 220 0.33 29.51 -13.45
N VAL A 221 0.86 28.48 -14.12
CA VAL A 221 0.26 27.13 -14.11
C VAL A 221 0.36 26.46 -12.74
N ILE A 222 1.42 26.72 -11.97
CA ILE A 222 1.68 26.05 -10.68
C ILE A 222 1.42 26.98 -9.51
N SER A 223 0.58 26.54 -8.57
CA SER A 223 0.35 27.26 -7.32
C SER A 223 1.50 27.01 -6.33
N PRO A 224 1.99 28.04 -5.63
CA PRO A 224 2.82 27.83 -4.45
C PRO A 224 1.96 27.21 -3.32
N GLY A 225 2.59 26.54 -2.36
CA GLY A 225 1.93 26.14 -1.12
C GLY A 225 1.72 24.64 -0.89
N GLY A 226 2.18 23.77 -1.79
CA GLY A 226 2.27 22.34 -1.51
C GLY A 226 2.37 21.46 -2.77
N THR A 227 3.07 20.36 -2.62
CA THR A 227 3.18 19.28 -3.60
C THR A 227 2.64 18.00 -2.99
N ALA A 228 1.82 17.26 -3.71
CA ALA A 228 1.57 15.86 -3.40
C ALA A 228 2.54 14.95 -4.14
N LEU A 229 2.91 13.84 -3.48
CA LEU A 229 3.72 12.79 -4.07
C LEU A 229 2.96 11.47 -3.98
N ILE A 230 2.58 10.94 -5.15
CA ILE A 230 1.99 9.62 -5.34
C ILE A 230 3.11 8.69 -5.78
N MET A 231 3.28 7.54 -5.11
CA MET A 231 4.38 6.61 -5.32
C MET A 231 3.85 5.20 -5.57
N HIS A 232 4.52 4.47 -6.46
CA HIS A 232 4.21 3.07 -6.76
C HIS A 232 5.44 2.20 -6.55
N SER A 233 5.29 1.06 -5.87
CA SER A 233 6.37 0.07 -5.70
C SER A 233 7.60 0.70 -5.05
N ARG A 234 8.78 0.43 -5.61
CA ARG A 234 10.08 0.99 -5.24
C ARG A 234 10.12 2.49 -5.02
N SER A 235 9.25 3.27 -5.67
CA SER A 235 9.17 4.71 -5.43
C SER A 235 8.79 5.07 -3.99
N ALA A 236 8.24 4.15 -3.21
CA ALA A 236 8.01 4.35 -1.78
C ALA A 236 9.31 4.60 -0.98
N ALA A 237 10.48 4.25 -1.51
CA ALA A 237 11.75 4.48 -0.81
C ALA A 237 12.15 5.97 -0.68
N VAL A 238 11.50 6.89 -1.41
CA VAL A 238 12.01 8.27 -1.56
C VAL A 238 11.37 9.30 -0.62
N PHE A 239 10.19 9.03 -0.05
CA PHE A 239 9.38 10.09 0.58
C PHE A 239 10.10 10.79 1.73
N ASN A 240 10.77 10.06 2.63
CA ASN A 240 11.40 10.66 3.82
C ASN A 240 12.50 11.65 3.43
N SER A 241 13.39 11.23 2.53
CA SER A 241 14.46 12.08 2.03
C SER A 241 13.94 13.30 1.24
N THR A 242 12.80 13.15 0.58
CA THR A 242 12.21 14.20 -0.26
C THR A 242 11.49 15.26 0.60
N VAL A 243 10.72 14.82 1.59
CA VAL A 243 10.03 15.70 2.53
C VAL A 243 11.04 16.58 3.27
N ASP A 244 12.12 16.00 3.81
CA ASP A 244 13.15 16.79 4.49
C ASP A 244 13.89 17.74 3.52
N ALA A 245 14.24 17.27 2.32
CA ALA A 245 14.94 18.10 1.34
C ALA A 245 14.09 19.28 0.87
N TRP A 246 12.76 19.14 0.81
CA TRP A 246 11.87 20.12 0.20
C TRP A 246 11.08 20.96 1.22
N LYS A 247 11.29 20.77 2.52
CA LYS A 247 10.56 21.48 3.58
C LYS A 247 10.58 23.01 3.44
N ASP A 248 11.71 23.56 2.98
CA ASP A 248 11.92 25.00 2.79
C ASP A 248 11.76 25.43 1.31
N SER A 249 11.33 24.52 0.43
CA SER A 249 11.11 24.83 -0.98
C SER A 249 9.82 25.64 -1.18
N PRO A 250 9.63 26.32 -2.33
CA PRO A 250 8.38 27.01 -2.66
C PRO A 250 7.15 26.09 -2.75
N THR A 251 7.38 24.78 -2.90
CA THR A 251 6.35 23.75 -3.06
C THR A 251 6.71 22.52 -2.21
N PRO A 252 6.68 22.64 -0.86
CA PRO A 252 7.04 21.54 0.03
C PRO A 252 6.11 20.35 -0.16
N ILE A 253 6.55 19.15 0.22
CA ILE A 253 5.67 17.98 0.20
C ILE A 253 4.65 18.10 1.34
N THR A 254 3.36 18.09 1.00
CA THR A 254 2.26 18.27 1.98
C THR A 254 1.21 17.16 1.92
N SER A 255 1.35 16.21 1.01
CA SER A 255 0.51 15.00 0.95
C SER A 255 1.27 13.86 0.31
N LEU A 256 1.13 12.66 0.89
CA LEU A 256 1.81 11.45 0.45
C LEU A 256 0.80 10.34 0.20
N MET A 257 0.97 9.61 -0.90
CA MET A 257 0.21 8.41 -1.21
C MET A 257 1.12 7.35 -1.80
N THR A 258 0.99 6.10 -1.37
CA THR A 258 1.60 4.94 -2.03
C THR A 258 0.53 3.99 -2.56
N TYR A 259 0.80 3.33 -3.68
CA TYR A 259 0.09 2.15 -4.16
C TYR A 259 1.09 1.00 -4.28
N GLY A 260 0.81 -0.13 -3.62
CA GLY A 260 1.70 -1.29 -3.58
C GLY A 260 3.14 -0.86 -3.29
N GLY A 261 3.35 -0.15 -2.19
CA GLY A 261 4.67 0.43 -1.88
C GLY A 261 5.68 -0.63 -1.46
N ASP A 262 6.90 -0.58 -1.99
CA ASP A 262 8.00 -1.44 -1.57
C ASP A 262 8.65 -0.85 -0.32
N PHE A 263 8.38 -1.48 0.83
CA PHE A 263 8.96 -1.12 2.12
C PHE A 263 9.79 -2.27 2.63
N VAL A 264 10.97 -1.96 3.16
CA VAL A 264 11.78 -2.96 3.88
C VAL A 264 11.03 -3.42 5.11
N ILE A 265 10.77 -4.72 5.15
CA ILE A 265 10.10 -5.45 6.23
C ILE A 265 11.03 -6.61 6.60
N PRO A 266 11.43 -6.76 7.87
CA PRO A 266 12.35 -7.81 8.24
C PRO A 266 11.70 -9.18 8.16
N ASP A 267 12.40 -10.13 7.51
CA ASP A 267 12.02 -11.54 7.52
C ASP A 267 12.50 -12.28 8.79
N GLY A 268 13.52 -11.72 9.46
CA GLY A 268 14.17 -12.29 10.65
C GLY A 268 13.97 -11.47 11.94
N PRO A 269 14.80 -11.68 12.97
CA PRO A 269 14.65 -11.04 14.27
C PRO A 269 15.09 -9.57 14.27
N ASP A 270 15.88 -9.16 13.29
CA ASP A 270 16.38 -7.80 13.16
C ASP A 270 15.22 -6.82 12.97
N PRO A 271 15.14 -5.72 13.75
CA PRO A 271 14.02 -4.78 13.68
C PRO A 271 14.18 -3.75 12.53
N ASP A 272 14.79 -4.13 11.42
CA ASP A 272 15.18 -3.20 10.35
C ASP A 272 14.02 -2.90 9.39
N PHE A 273 12.94 -2.35 9.93
CA PHE A 273 11.87 -1.79 9.12
C PHE A 273 12.35 -0.49 8.44
N SER A 274 11.81 -0.21 7.25
CA SER A 274 11.95 1.12 6.66
C SER A 274 11.56 2.22 7.65
N PRO A 275 12.23 3.37 7.65
CA PRO A 275 11.94 4.45 8.60
C PRO A 275 10.47 4.92 8.51
N PRO A 276 9.86 5.37 9.63
CA PRO A 276 8.44 5.74 9.68
C PRO A 276 8.07 6.88 8.73
N PRO A 277 6.77 7.06 8.41
CA PRO A 277 6.31 8.23 7.66
C PRO A 277 6.49 9.53 8.47
N PRO A 278 6.67 10.70 7.82
CA PRO A 278 6.70 12.00 8.51
C PRO A 278 5.45 12.20 9.36
N THR A 279 5.57 12.78 10.55
CA THR A 279 4.46 12.89 11.53
C THR A 279 3.46 13.99 11.23
N ASP A 280 3.84 14.95 10.39
CA ASP A 280 3.14 16.19 10.08
C ASP A 280 2.63 16.26 8.63
N VAL A 281 2.88 15.22 7.83
CA VAL A 281 2.36 15.08 6.48
C VAL A 281 1.34 13.93 6.45
N PRO A 282 0.11 14.17 5.94
CA PRO A 282 -0.86 13.10 5.70
C PRO A 282 -0.26 12.02 4.79
N PHE A 283 -0.37 10.76 5.21
CA PHE A 283 0.20 9.62 4.49
C PHE A 283 -0.88 8.56 4.23
N LEU A 284 -1.02 8.15 2.97
CA LEU A 284 -1.91 7.07 2.56
C LEU A 284 -1.10 5.93 1.95
N VAL A 285 -1.33 4.70 2.40
CA VAL A 285 -0.90 3.46 1.77
C VAL A 285 -2.13 2.77 1.20
N VAL A 286 -2.03 2.32 -0.06
CA VAL A 286 -3.03 1.47 -0.70
C VAL A 286 -2.36 0.18 -1.15
N ASP A 287 -2.80 -0.95 -0.62
CA ASP A 287 -2.29 -2.27 -1.00
C ASP A 287 -3.41 -3.11 -1.63
N GLY A 288 -3.14 -3.66 -2.81
CA GLY A 288 -3.97 -4.71 -3.39
C GLY A 288 -3.63 -6.05 -2.73
N ASP A 289 -4.63 -6.81 -2.31
CA ASP A 289 -4.35 -8.08 -1.62
C ASP A 289 -3.99 -9.24 -2.54
N ALA A 290 -4.15 -9.06 -3.86
CA ALA A 290 -3.68 -9.97 -4.88
C ALA A 290 -2.32 -9.56 -5.46
N ASP A 291 -1.70 -8.48 -4.96
CA ASP A 291 -0.33 -8.07 -5.30
C ASP A 291 0.66 -9.20 -4.99
N ARG A 292 1.41 -9.64 -6.01
CA ARG A 292 2.38 -10.73 -5.86
C ARG A 292 3.80 -10.25 -5.61
N ASP A 293 4.09 -9.02 -6.00
CA ASP A 293 5.44 -8.47 -5.98
C ASP A 293 5.81 -8.07 -4.54
N VAL A 294 5.04 -7.15 -3.97
CA VAL A 294 5.26 -6.63 -2.60
C VAL A 294 4.14 -7.01 -1.65
N LYS A 295 3.05 -7.61 -2.16
CA LYS A 295 1.89 -8.01 -1.34
C LYS A 295 1.34 -6.80 -0.58
N GLN A 296 1.04 -6.95 0.71
CA GLN A 296 0.52 -5.90 1.57
C GLN A 296 1.64 -5.24 2.40
N ALA A 297 2.82 -5.07 1.80
CA ALA A 297 4.00 -4.55 2.48
C ALA A 297 3.75 -3.22 3.19
N GLY A 298 3.04 -2.28 2.56
CA GLY A 298 2.78 -0.98 3.16
C GLY A 298 1.95 -1.06 4.45
N THR A 299 0.93 -1.92 4.48
CA THR A 299 0.09 -2.14 5.67
C THR A 299 0.88 -2.86 6.78
N ILE A 300 1.71 -3.83 6.43
CA ILE A 300 2.60 -4.54 7.37
C ILE A 300 3.63 -3.57 7.97
N TRP A 301 4.25 -2.73 7.14
CA TRP A 301 5.20 -1.71 7.58
C TRP A 301 4.53 -0.66 8.47
N LEU A 302 3.34 -0.16 8.10
CA LEU A 302 2.62 0.83 8.90
C LEU A 302 2.21 0.27 10.26
N THR A 303 1.95 -1.03 10.37
CA THR A 303 1.65 -1.73 11.63
C THR A 303 2.77 -1.56 12.67
N GLU A 304 4.03 -1.49 12.24
CA GLU A 304 5.15 -1.23 13.15
C GLU A 304 5.07 0.19 13.73
N HIS A 305 4.63 1.15 12.93
CA HIS A 305 4.70 2.58 13.24
C HIS A 305 3.40 3.17 13.79
N ILE A 306 2.42 2.36 14.18
CA ILE A 306 1.10 2.84 14.65
C ILE A 306 1.14 3.69 15.93
N THR A 307 2.22 3.63 16.70
CA THR A 307 2.38 4.39 17.96
C THR A 307 2.99 5.77 17.77
N GLN A 308 3.44 6.07 16.55
CA GLN A 308 4.08 7.34 16.28
C GLN A 308 3.13 8.47 16.68
N GLN A 309 3.61 9.42 17.47
CA GLN A 309 2.83 10.61 17.78
C GLN A 309 2.79 11.50 16.54
N ARG A 310 1.59 11.79 16.05
CA ARG A 310 1.39 12.47 14.77
C ARG A 310 0.48 13.67 14.90
N THR A 311 0.73 14.67 14.07
CA THR A 311 -0.15 15.83 13.86
C THR A 311 -0.95 15.70 12.56
N ALA A 312 -0.58 14.75 11.69
CA ALA A 312 -1.31 14.37 10.49
C ALA A 312 -1.57 12.85 10.43
N PRO A 313 -2.66 12.39 9.81
CA PRO A 313 -3.00 10.96 9.78
C PRO A 313 -2.00 10.15 8.94
N ALA A 314 -1.80 8.89 9.33
CA ALA A 314 -1.27 7.85 8.45
C ALA A 314 -2.31 6.73 8.32
N ILE A 315 -2.64 6.37 7.08
CA ILE A 315 -3.75 5.46 6.76
C ILE A 315 -3.23 4.37 5.83
N GLY A 316 -3.48 3.11 6.19
CA GLY A 316 -3.37 1.95 5.31
C GLY A 316 -4.76 1.50 4.85
N VAL A 317 -4.87 1.22 3.56
CA VAL A 317 -6.08 0.72 2.91
C VAL A 317 -5.73 -0.54 2.15
N ARG A 318 -6.33 -1.65 2.56
CA ARG A 318 -6.23 -2.91 1.80
C ARG A 318 -7.47 -3.09 0.95
N VAL A 319 -7.29 -3.43 -0.32
CA VAL A 319 -8.35 -3.62 -1.31
C VAL A 319 -8.31 -5.02 -1.92
N PRO A 320 -9.45 -5.75 -1.99
CA PRO A 320 -9.47 -7.13 -2.43
C PRO A 320 -9.36 -7.27 -3.95
N GLY A 321 -8.54 -8.21 -4.41
CA GLY A 321 -8.39 -8.65 -5.81
C GLY A 321 -7.53 -7.77 -6.72
N TYR A 322 -7.07 -6.61 -6.24
CA TYR A 322 -6.18 -5.74 -7.01
C TYR A 322 -4.72 -6.23 -6.90
N GLY A 323 -3.97 -6.12 -7.99
CA GLY A 323 -2.55 -6.51 -8.09
C GLY A 323 -1.59 -5.33 -8.24
N HIS A 324 -0.31 -5.62 -8.43
CA HIS A 324 0.74 -4.61 -8.42
C HIS A 324 0.78 -3.76 -9.69
N ASN A 325 0.65 -4.39 -10.87
CA ASN A 325 1.09 -3.77 -12.13
C ASN A 325 -0.01 -3.08 -12.94
N TYR A 326 -1.25 -3.55 -12.84
CA TYR A 326 -2.35 -3.15 -13.73
C TYR A 326 -2.82 -1.71 -13.58
N ILE A 327 -2.40 -1.00 -12.52
CA ILE A 327 -2.58 0.45 -12.43
C ILE A 327 -1.74 1.23 -13.46
N ASN A 328 -0.74 0.60 -14.09
CA ASN A 328 0.07 1.21 -15.13
C ASN A 328 -0.34 0.70 -16.51
N ARG A 329 -0.92 1.58 -17.34
CA ARG A 329 -1.44 1.20 -18.65
C ARG A 329 -0.39 0.60 -19.59
N ALA A 330 0.86 1.08 -19.51
CA ALA A 330 1.92 0.56 -20.37
C ALA A 330 2.26 -0.91 -20.07
N LEU A 331 2.00 -1.35 -18.82
CA LEU A 331 2.17 -2.74 -18.39
C LEU A 331 0.93 -3.58 -18.68
N SER A 332 -0.27 -3.06 -18.42
CA SER A 332 -1.52 -3.79 -18.65
C SER A 332 -1.80 -4.02 -20.14
N GLU A 333 -1.46 -3.08 -21.04
CA GLU A 333 -1.55 -3.27 -22.50
C GLU A 333 -0.64 -4.39 -23.04
N ARG A 334 0.30 -4.85 -22.21
CA ARG A 334 1.22 -5.96 -22.50
C ARG A 334 0.88 -7.22 -21.71
N ASP A 335 -0.31 -7.26 -21.10
CA ASP A 335 -0.79 -8.35 -20.26
C ASP A 335 0.17 -8.71 -19.10
N PHE A 336 0.93 -7.73 -18.59
CA PHE A 336 1.83 -7.95 -17.47
C PHE A 336 1.06 -7.91 -16.14
N ASP A 337 0.32 -8.98 -15.90
CA ASP A 337 -0.44 -9.23 -14.69
C ASP A 337 0.39 -10.01 -13.67
N ASP A 338 0.43 -9.53 -12.45
CA ASP A 338 1.09 -10.23 -11.35
C ASP A 338 0.10 -10.86 -10.36
N ARG A 339 -1.21 -10.66 -10.52
CA ARG A 339 -2.19 -11.07 -9.52
C ARG A 339 -2.11 -12.56 -9.16
N VAL A 340 -2.30 -12.86 -7.87
CA VAL A 340 -2.42 -14.24 -7.36
C VAL A 340 -3.84 -14.80 -7.37
N ILE A 341 -4.74 -14.20 -8.15
CA ILE A 341 -6.12 -14.66 -8.32
C ILE A 341 -6.43 -14.86 -9.81
N ASP A 342 -7.19 -15.92 -10.11
CA ASP A 342 -7.64 -16.24 -11.47
C ASP A 342 -9.16 -16.10 -11.58
N GLY A 343 -9.66 -15.75 -12.77
CA GLY A 343 -11.09 -15.84 -13.12
C GLY A 343 -11.82 -14.53 -13.37
N ASP A 344 -13.08 -14.64 -13.82
CA ASP A 344 -13.91 -13.53 -14.32
C ASP A 344 -14.31 -12.50 -13.25
N THR A 345 -14.06 -12.78 -11.97
CA THR A 345 -14.36 -11.87 -10.84
C THR A 345 -13.18 -11.00 -10.42
N ALA A 346 -11.99 -11.23 -10.99
CA ALA A 346 -10.80 -10.46 -10.67
C ALA A 346 -10.86 -9.06 -11.35
N PRO A 347 -10.60 -7.94 -10.63
CA PRO A 347 -10.65 -6.59 -11.20
C PRO A 347 -9.76 -6.44 -12.45
N ASP A 348 -10.30 -6.07 -13.60
CA ASP A 348 -9.49 -5.87 -14.81
C ASP A 348 -8.60 -4.61 -14.74
N ALA A 349 -7.81 -4.36 -15.79
CA ALA A 349 -6.96 -3.17 -15.86
C ALA A 349 -7.77 -1.86 -15.73
N ALA A 350 -8.97 -1.78 -16.31
CA ALA A 350 -9.81 -0.59 -16.21
C ALA A 350 -10.29 -0.36 -14.77
N ALA A 351 -10.60 -1.43 -14.02
CA ALA A 351 -10.94 -1.36 -12.61
C ALA A 351 -9.74 -0.87 -11.76
N HIS A 352 -8.51 -1.30 -12.07
CA HIS A 352 -7.30 -0.81 -11.40
C HIS A 352 -7.09 0.69 -11.61
N GLU A 353 -7.20 1.15 -12.85
CA GLU A 353 -7.09 2.57 -13.17
C GLU A 353 -8.20 3.42 -12.53
N ALA A 354 -9.43 2.90 -12.49
CA ALA A 354 -10.57 3.55 -11.85
C ALA A 354 -10.36 3.67 -10.34
N LEU A 355 -9.85 2.61 -9.69
CA LEU A 355 -9.50 2.63 -8.26
C LEU A 355 -8.44 3.69 -7.98
N LEU A 356 -7.31 3.65 -8.69
CA LEU A 356 -6.22 4.59 -8.44
C LEU A 356 -6.66 6.03 -8.67
N THR A 357 -7.36 6.29 -9.78
CA THR A 357 -7.91 7.61 -10.08
C THR A 357 -8.81 8.10 -8.95
N SER A 358 -9.77 7.27 -8.54
CA SER A 358 -10.75 7.65 -7.53
C SER A 358 -10.11 7.91 -6.17
N PHE A 359 -9.20 7.03 -5.72
CA PHE A 359 -8.54 7.15 -4.44
C PHE A 359 -7.60 8.36 -4.42
N SER A 360 -6.78 8.55 -5.46
CA SER A 360 -5.89 9.69 -5.57
C SER A 360 -6.66 11.01 -5.60
N SER A 361 -7.71 11.12 -6.43
CA SER A 361 -8.52 12.34 -6.49
C SER A 361 -9.12 12.72 -5.13
N GLN A 362 -9.75 11.77 -4.45
CA GLN A 362 -10.40 12.02 -3.16
C GLN A 362 -9.38 12.33 -2.06
N TRP A 363 -8.24 11.66 -2.06
CA TRP A 363 -7.15 11.91 -1.10
C TRP A 363 -6.56 13.30 -1.28
N LEU A 364 -6.28 13.71 -2.52
CA LEU A 364 -5.73 15.02 -2.83
C LEU A 364 -6.74 16.14 -2.56
N ASP A 365 -8.02 15.94 -2.85
CA ASP A 365 -9.06 16.92 -2.53
C ASP A 365 -9.15 17.12 -1.00
N GLN A 366 -9.04 16.05 -0.22
CA GLN A 366 -9.12 16.11 1.23
C GLN A 366 -7.87 16.71 1.88
N THR A 367 -6.68 16.31 1.43
CA THR A 367 -5.40 16.68 2.08
C THR A 367 -4.73 17.92 1.51
N LEU A 368 -4.82 18.18 0.22
CA LEU A 368 -4.25 19.39 -0.39
C LEU A 368 -5.23 20.56 -0.41
N ARG A 369 -6.53 20.29 -0.60
CA ARG A 369 -7.56 21.34 -0.75
C ARG A 369 -8.48 21.49 0.45
N GLY A 370 -8.34 20.64 1.47
CA GLY A 370 -9.15 20.68 2.69
C GLY A 370 -10.64 20.42 2.44
N LYS A 371 -11.00 19.77 1.33
CA LYS A 371 -12.39 19.40 1.08
C LYS A 371 -12.81 18.24 1.99
N PRO A 372 -14.07 18.13 2.39
CA PRO A 372 -14.58 16.91 3.01
C PRO A 372 -14.37 15.72 2.07
N GLY A 373 -14.03 14.56 2.64
CA GLY A 373 -13.84 13.33 1.89
C GLY A 373 -14.02 12.10 2.77
N PRO A 374 -14.00 10.91 2.17
CA PRO A 374 -14.29 9.66 2.88
C PRO A 374 -13.11 9.07 3.62
N PHE A 375 -11.89 9.61 3.46
CA PHE A 375 -10.75 9.09 4.20
C PHE A 375 -10.86 9.47 5.68
N PRO A 376 -10.56 8.56 6.61
CA PRO A 376 -10.68 8.81 8.05
C PRO A 376 -9.50 9.64 8.59
N THR A 377 -9.32 10.87 8.08
CA THR A 377 -8.19 11.76 8.43
C THR A 377 -8.31 12.37 9.82
N ALA A 378 -9.52 12.51 10.34
CA ALA A 378 -9.78 12.90 11.71
C ALA A 378 -9.86 11.66 12.62
N SER A 379 -9.57 11.85 13.90
CA SER A 379 -9.61 10.77 14.87
C SER A 379 -11.01 10.19 15.05
N ASP A 380 -12.05 11.01 14.91
CA ASP A 380 -13.47 10.66 15.03
C ASP A 380 -14.18 10.34 13.71
N ALA A 381 -13.45 10.38 12.60
CA ALA A 381 -14.01 10.08 11.30
C ALA A 381 -14.53 8.61 11.25
N PRO A 382 -15.64 8.33 10.56
CA PRO A 382 -16.10 6.97 10.38
C PRO A 382 -15.11 6.15 9.56
N LEU A 383 -15.09 4.83 9.76
CA LEU A 383 -14.38 3.87 8.90
C LEU A 383 -15.39 3.27 7.91
N PRO A 384 -15.53 3.82 6.68
CA PRO A 384 -16.53 3.34 5.75
C PRO A 384 -16.15 1.94 5.23
N GLU A 385 -17.13 1.07 5.05
CA GLU A 385 -16.90 -0.30 4.57
C GLU A 385 -16.38 -0.40 3.14
N THR A 386 -16.61 0.66 2.37
CA THR A 386 -16.25 0.78 0.96
C THR A 386 -15.69 2.16 0.68
N LEU A 387 -14.75 2.25 -0.24
CA LEU A 387 -14.26 3.50 -0.81
C LEU A 387 -14.42 3.44 -2.33
N ALA A 388 -15.18 4.37 -2.90
CA ALA A 388 -15.54 4.36 -4.32
C ALA A 388 -16.12 3.00 -4.79
N ASP A 389 -17.06 2.46 -4.01
CA ASP A 389 -17.71 1.16 -4.22
C ASP A 389 -16.79 -0.07 -4.15
N VAL A 390 -15.51 0.12 -3.79
CA VAL A 390 -14.55 -0.96 -3.54
C VAL A 390 -14.55 -1.31 -2.05
N PRO A 391 -14.72 -2.57 -1.65
CA PRO A 391 -14.56 -2.97 -0.25
C PRO A 391 -13.16 -2.65 0.26
N VAL A 392 -13.06 -2.14 1.48
CA VAL A 392 -11.77 -1.76 2.07
C VAL A 392 -11.62 -2.27 3.50
N GLN A 393 -10.37 -2.56 3.87
CA GLN A 393 -9.98 -2.75 5.26
C GLN A 393 -9.00 -1.62 5.65
N TRP A 394 -9.24 -1.02 6.82
CA TRP A 394 -8.52 0.17 7.28
C TRP A 394 -7.50 -0.18 8.36
N LEU A 395 -6.32 0.43 8.25
CA LEU A 395 -5.38 0.61 9.35
C LEU A 395 -5.16 2.12 9.52
N VAL A 396 -5.59 2.72 10.63
CA VAL A 396 -5.56 4.17 10.79
C VAL A 396 -4.80 4.60 12.02
N THR A 397 -3.72 5.34 11.81
CA THR A 397 -2.99 6.08 12.84
C THR A 397 -3.43 7.54 12.80
N ALA A 398 -4.35 7.91 13.67
CA ALA A 398 -4.93 9.26 13.71
C ALA A 398 -4.13 10.21 14.62
N PRO A 399 -4.19 11.54 14.38
CA PRO A 399 -3.67 12.53 15.32
C PRO A 399 -4.49 12.56 16.63
N GLY A 400 -3.90 13.10 17.70
CA GLY A 400 -4.63 13.37 18.96
C GLY A 400 -4.66 12.22 19.98
N ALA A 401 -3.79 11.22 19.84
CA ALA A 401 -3.63 10.19 20.86
C ALA A 401 -3.08 10.78 22.17
N ALA A 402 -3.82 10.60 23.27
CA ALA A 402 -3.45 11.06 24.61
C ALA A 402 -2.60 10.04 25.37
N ALA A 403 -2.89 8.77 25.15
CA ALA A 403 -2.10 7.65 25.63
C ALA A 403 -2.16 6.52 24.59
N HIS A 404 -1.09 5.73 24.53
CA HIS A 404 -1.05 4.52 23.72
C HIS A 404 -0.50 3.37 24.56
N TRP A 405 -0.93 2.17 24.22
CA TRP A 405 -0.29 0.93 24.60
C TRP A 405 0.09 0.21 23.32
N THR A 406 1.24 -0.44 23.28
CA THR A 406 1.63 -1.26 22.15
C THR A 406 2.42 -2.46 22.61
N ALA A 407 2.22 -3.57 21.90
CA ALA A 407 2.95 -4.79 22.13
C ALA A 407 4.42 -4.59 21.76
N THR A 408 5.24 -4.31 22.76
CA THR A 408 6.70 -4.31 22.65
C THR A 408 7.25 -5.51 23.43
N SER A 409 8.54 -5.81 23.26
CA SER A 409 9.20 -6.80 24.13
C SER A 409 9.01 -6.40 25.60
N ALA A 410 8.81 -7.37 26.48
CA ALA A 410 8.48 -7.16 27.91
C ALA A 410 9.43 -6.20 28.66
N GLU A 411 10.66 -6.01 28.16
CA GLU A 411 11.65 -5.08 28.70
C GLU A 411 11.34 -3.59 28.43
N ASN A 412 10.45 -3.28 27.47
CA ASN A 412 10.13 -1.92 26.99
C ASN A 412 8.61 -1.65 26.93
N ALA A 413 7.80 -2.40 27.67
CA ALA A 413 6.35 -2.21 27.68
C ALA A 413 5.96 -1.03 28.58
N ASP A 414 5.50 0.07 27.99
CA ASP A 414 4.70 1.06 28.72
C ASP A 414 3.33 0.43 29.03
N GLY A 415 3.15 -0.03 30.27
CA GLY A 415 1.91 -0.67 30.74
C GLY A 415 1.85 -2.17 30.53
N ALA A 416 1.40 -2.90 31.56
CA ALA A 416 1.26 -4.35 31.53
C ALA A 416 -0.04 -4.77 30.82
N VAL A 417 0.07 -5.81 29.97
CA VAL A 417 -1.07 -6.59 29.48
C VAL A 417 -1.16 -7.88 30.30
N GLU A 418 -2.30 -8.09 30.94
CA GLU A 418 -2.53 -9.20 31.86
C GLU A 418 -3.72 -10.04 31.41
N ALA A 419 -3.63 -11.36 31.57
CA ALA A 419 -4.74 -12.25 31.30
C ALA A 419 -5.86 -12.10 32.36
N VAL A 420 -7.12 -12.11 31.94
CA VAL A 420 -8.29 -12.04 32.82
C VAL A 420 -9.35 -13.08 32.43
N GLY A 421 -10.16 -13.52 33.39
CA GLY A 421 -11.34 -14.36 33.12
C GLY A 421 -11.03 -15.71 32.45
N GLY A 422 -9.84 -16.28 32.67
CA GLY A 422 -9.40 -17.52 32.02
C GLY A 422 -8.82 -17.33 30.62
N GLY A 423 -8.69 -16.09 30.13
CA GLY A 423 -7.91 -15.79 28.94
C GLY A 423 -6.42 -16.07 29.14
N GLN A 424 -5.66 -15.96 28.05
CA GLN A 424 -4.21 -16.12 28.01
C GLN A 424 -3.62 -15.02 27.14
N VAL A 425 -2.45 -14.54 27.51
CA VAL A 425 -1.70 -13.52 26.77
C VAL A 425 -0.30 -14.04 26.52
N LYS A 426 0.15 -13.97 25.26
CA LYS A 426 1.54 -14.22 24.87
C LYS A 426 2.03 -13.06 24.01
N LEU A 427 3.09 -12.39 24.44
CA LEU A 427 3.83 -11.48 23.56
C LEU A 427 4.69 -12.31 22.61
N CYS A 428 4.53 -12.09 21.31
CA CYS A 428 5.21 -12.86 20.29
C CYS A 428 5.34 -12.08 18.96
N ARG A 429 6.14 -12.62 18.03
CA ARG A 429 6.30 -12.10 16.67
C ARG A 429 5.95 -13.16 15.64
N THR A 430 5.31 -12.75 14.56
CA THR A 430 5.14 -13.57 13.36
C THR A 430 6.33 -13.36 12.44
N TYR A 431 6.96 -14.44 12.00
CA TYR A 431 8.09 -14.43 11.07
C TYR A 431 7.64 -14.89 9.69
N ALA A 432 8.49 -14.70 8.66
CA ALA A 432 8.20 -15.24 7.35
C ALA A 432 7.97 -16.76 7.43
N SER A 433 6.93 -17.25 6.75
CA SER A 433 6.53 -18.67 6.79
C SER A 433 7.60 -19.61 6.25
N MET A 434 8.45 -19.11 5.36
CA MET A 434 9.56 -19.85 4.77
C MET A 434 10.88 -19.71 5.53
N ASP A 435 10.93 -18.94 6.62
CA ASP A 435 12.12 -18.85 7.47
C ASP A 435 12.28 -20.15 8.29
N PRO A 436 13.32 -20.96 8.03
CA PRO A 436 13.53 -22.23 8.71
C PRO A 436 14.01 -22.07 10.17
N ASN A 437 14.38 -20.86 10.59
CA ASN A 437 14.92 -20.61 11.91
C ASN A 437 13.82 -20.66 12.98
N GLN A 438 14.19 -21.21 14.14
CA GLN A 438 13.33 -21.23 15.32
C GLN A 438 13.63 -20.03 16.20
N TYR A 439 12.59 -19.25 16.51
CA TYR A 439 12.69 -18.09 17.39
C TYR A 439 11.88 -18.35 18.68
N PRO A 440 12.43 -18.05 19.87
CA PRO A 440 11.75 -18.31 21.14
C PRO A 440 10.47 -17.46 21.32
N ASP A 441 10.45 -16.27 20.70
CA ASP A 441 9.34 -15.33 20.68
C ASP A 441 8.40 -15.52 19.49
N ARG A 442 8.54 -16.58 18.68
CA ARG A 442 7.62 -16.88 17.58
C ARG A 442 6.18 -17.06 18.08
N CYS A 443 5.22 -16.43 17.42
CA CYS A 443 3.81 -16.69 17.65
C CYS A 443 3.47 -18.13 17.24
N PRO A 444 2.58 -18.84 17.96
CA PRO A 444 2.11 -20.13 17.50
C PRO A 444 1.59 -20.04 16.06
N ASP A 445 1.89 -21.00 15.19
CA ASP A 445 1.32 -20.96 13.85
C ASP A 445 -0.21 -21.16 13.95
N PRO A 446 -1.03 -20.36 13.24
CA PRO A 446 -2.45 -20.63 13.15
C PRO A 446 -2.69 -21.95 12.41
N GLU A 447 -3.77 -22.67 12.73
CA GLU A 447 -4.17 -23.88 12.00
C GLU A 447 -4.75 -23.55 10.62
N SER A 448 -5.46 -22.42 10.52
CA SER A 448 -5.96 -21.84 9.28
C SER A 448 -5.64 -20.34 9.26
N GLY A 449 -5.22 -19.89 8.08
CA GLY A 449 -4.92 -18.50 7.80
C GLY A 449 -3.42 -18.23 7.72
N VAL A 450 -3.06 -17.14 7.05
CA VAL A 450 -1.71 -16.57 7.04
C VAL A 450 -1.74 -15.29 7.86
N GLN A 451 -0.87 -15.18 8.87
CA GLN A 451 -0.69 -13.93 9.61
C GLN A 451 0.39 -13.10 8.91
N SER A 452 -0.02 -12.01 8.28
CA SER A 452 0.86 -11.07 7.58
C SER A 452 1.11 -9.86 8.46
N MET A 453 1.97 -10.06 9.45
CA MET A 453 2.55 -9.00 10.28
C MET A 453 3.98 -9.41 10.66
N ARG A 454 4.86 -8.44 10.92
CA ARG A 454 6.23 -8.69 11.41
C ARG A 454 6.56 -7.99 12.71
N SER A 455 5.65 -7.14 13.19
CA SER A 455 5.74 -6.49 14.48
C SER A 455 5.48 -7.46 15.63
N THR A 456 5.98 -7.12 16.81
CA THR A 456 5.56 -7.79 18.05
C THR A 456 4.09 -7.49 18.32
N THR A 457 3.34 -8.54 18.69
CA THR A 457 1.92 -8.48 19.07
C THR A 457 1.68 -9.20 20.40
N ALA A 458 0.56 -8.88 21.05
CA ALA A 458 0.01 -9.68 22.13
C ALA A 458 -1.05 -10.61 21.55
N ARG A 459 -0.74 -11.91 21.48
CA ARG A 459 -1.74 -12.93 21.19
C ARG A 459 -2.61 -13.15 22.41
N ILE A 460 -3.90 -12.81 22.28
CA ILE A 460 -4.89 -12.89 23.35
C ILE A 460 -5.91 -13.96 22.98
N SER A 461 -6.07 -14.96 23.84
CA SER A 461 -7.21 -15.89 23.74
C SER A 461 -8.46 -15.28 24.38
N LEU A 462 -9.60 -15.46 23.73
CA LEU A 462 -10.87 -14.81 24.03
C LEU A 462 -11.96 -15.84 24.39
N PRO A 463 -11.85 -16.56 25.53
CA PRO A 463 -13.01 -17.29 26.05
C PRO A 463 -14.15 -16.32 26.38
N ARG A 464 -15.40 -16.81 26.38
CA ARG A 464 -16.56 -15.99 26.75
C ARG A 464 -16.35 -15.31 28.11
N GLY A 465 -16.33 -13.98 28.13
CA GLY A 465 -16.10 -13.16 29.33
C GLY A 465 -14.66 -13.14 29.86
N GLY A 466 -13.70 -13.76 29.17
CA GLY A 466 -12.27 -13.72 29.48
C GLY A 466 -11.44 -13.21 28.30
N GLY A 467 -10.20 -12.84 28.58
CA GLY A 467 -9.31 -12.22 27.60
C GLY A 467 -8.13 -11.53 28.26
N ALA A 468 -7.95 -10.24 27.96
CA ALA A 468 -6.84 -9.45 28.50
C ALA A 468 -7.30 -8.09 29.06
N ARG A 469 -6.54 -7.60 30.04
CA ARG A 469 -6.61 -6.23 30.55
C ARG A 469 -5.31 -5.51 30.25
N LEU A 470 -5.42 -4.33 29.68
CA LEU A 470 -4.30 -3.41 29.45
C LEU A 470 -4.35 -2.29 30.48
N SER A 471 -3.21 -2.05 31.12
CA SER A 471 -3.03 -0.90 32.02
C SER A 471 -2.59 0.31 31.20
N ILE A 472 -3.51 1.24 30.99
CA ILE A 472 -3.29 2.47 30.21
C ILE A 472 -4.11 3.59 30.85
N GLN A 473 -3.48 4.76 31.04
CA GLN A 473 -4.09 5.87 31.76
C GLN A 473 -4.23 7.12 30.89
N ALA A 474 -5.44 7.65 30.80
CA ALA A 474 -5.72 8.95 30.18
C ALA A 474 -6.99 9.57 30.76
N SER A 475 -7.05 10.90 30.82
CA SER A 475 -8.27 11.66 31.12
C SER A 475 -8.98 12.07 29.83
N ASP A 476 -10.24 12.49 29.91
CA ASP A 476 -10.96 13.14 28.80
C ASP A 476 -10.96 12.35 27.47
N VAL A 477 -10.92 11.02 27.56
CA VAL A 477 -10.93 10.13 26.40
C VAL A 477 -12.28 10.22 25.70
N GLN A 478 -12.27 10.40 24.38
CA GLN A 478 -13.46 10.45 23.54
C GLN A 478 -13.61 9.22 22.67
N GLU A 479 -12.49 8.60 22.28
CA GLU A 479 -12.49 7.37 21.49
C GLU A 479 -11.39 6.41 21.91
N VAL A 480 -11.63 5.14 21.63
CA VAL A 480 -10.63 4.07 21.75
C VAL A 480 -10.42 3.48 20.37
N HIS A 481 -9.18 3.45 19.91
CA HIS A 481 -8.79 2.78 18.68
C HIS A 481 -8.03 1.51 19.04
N LEU A 482 -8.47 0.36 18.52
CA LEU A 482 -7.78 -0.92 18.65
C LEU A 482 -7.15 -1.30 17.31
N HIS A 483 -5.90 -1.76 17.34
CA HIS A 483 -5.16 -2.24 16.18
C HIS A 483 -4.88 -3.72 16.36
N LEU A 484 -5.64 -4.58 15.67
CA LEU A 484 -5.59 -6.03 15.85
C LEU A 484 -5.85 -6.79 14.55
N ALA A 485 -5.53 -8.08 14.56
CA ALA A 485 -5.96 -9.04 13.54
C ALA A 485 -6.51 -10.30 14.21
N PRO A 486 -7.56 -10.94 13.67
CA PRO A 486 -7.96 -12.27 14.12
C PRO A 486 -6.95 -13.31 13.63
N THR A 487 -6.78 -14.38 14.40
CA THR A 487 -5.83 -15.45 14.06
C THR A 487 -6.30 -16.37 12.92
N GLY A 488 -7.54 -16.23 12.45
CA GLY A 488 -8.16 -17.04 11.38
C GLY A 488 -8.51 -18.48 11.76
N SER A 489 -7.95 -18.99 12.87
CA SER A 489 -8.20 -20.34 13.38
C SER A 489 -9.47 -20.38 14.22
N ARG A 490 -10.61 -20.67 13.57
CA ARG A 490 -11.93 -20.73 14.21
C ARG A 490 -12.56 -22.10 14.06
N SER A 491 -13.05 -22.65 15.18
CA SER A 491 -13.74 -23.95 15.25
C SER A 491 -15.27 -23.84 15.37
N ASP A 492 -15.79 -22.61 15.44
CA ASP A 492 -17.19 -22.31 15.73
C ASP A 492 -17.99 -21.83 14.50
N GLU A 493 -17.37 -21.83 13.32
CA GLU A 493 -17.98 -21.46 12.03
C GLU A 493 -18.56 -20.03 11.97
N LEU A 494 -18.22 -19.17 12.93
CA LEU A 494 -18.63 -17.76 12.88
C LEU A 494 -17.85 -17.02 11.80
N THR A 495 -18.52 -16.08 11.14
CA THR A 495 -17.94 -15.24 10.08
C THR A 495 -17.10 -14.08 10.62
N HIS A 496 -17.01 -13.92 11.95
CA HIS A 496 -16.24 -12.87 12.62
C HIS A 496 -15.83 -13.32 14.02
N THR A 497 -14.84 -12.65 14.60
CA THR A 497 -14.36 -12.90 15.98
C THR A 497 -15.12 -12.04 17.00
N PRO A 498 -15.96 -12.63 17.88
CA PRO A 498 -16.72 -11.85 18.86
C PRO A 498 -15.81 -11.20 19.89
N LEU A 499 -15.76 -9.87 19.90
CA LEU A 499 -14.93 -9.09 20.81
C LEU A 499 -15.80 -8.09 21.60
N GLN A 500 -15.70 -8.13 22.92
CA GLN A 500 -16.23 -7.09 23.80
C GLN A 500 -15.09 -6.22 24.32
N VAL A 501 -15.23 -4.90 24.16
CA VAL A 501 -14.27 -3.93 24.67
C VAL A 501 -14.86 -3.17 25.84
N VAL A 502 -14.10 -3.03 26.92
CA VAL A 502 -14.56 -2.41 28.17
C VAL A 502 -13.53 -1.42 28.67
N LEU A 503 -13.93 -0.18 28.97
CA LEU A 503 -13.12 0.77 29.72
C LEU A 503 -13.19 0.49 31.21
N VAL A 504 -12.04 0.58 31.87
CA VAL A 504 -11.93 0.56 33.33
C VAL A 504 -11.55 1.94 33.82
N MET A 505 -12.40 2.51 34.67
CA MET A 505 -12.22 3.86 35.21
C MET A 505 -11.44 3.83 36.54
N GLU A 506 -10.93 4.99 36.97
CA GLU A 506 -10.18 5.12 38.23
C GLU A 506 -10.96 4.67 39.49
N ASP A 507 -12.30 4.79 39.47
CA ASP A 507 -13.19 4.34 40.55
C ASP A 507 -13.51 2.83 40.49
N GLY A 508 -12.89 2.11 39.55
CA GLY A 508 -13.09 0.67 39.33
C GLY A 508 -14.35 0.31 38.53
N SER A 509 -15.17 1.29 38.12
CA SER A 509 -16.31 1.02 37.26
C SER A 509 -15.87 0.55 35.86
N ARG A 510 -16.73 -0.27 35.26
CA ARG A 510 -16.49 -0.95 33.97
C ARG A 510 -17.55 -0.48 32.99
N LEU A 511 -17.12 0.06 31.85
CA LEU A 511 -18.01 0.62 30.83
C LEU A 511 -17.79 -0.10 29.50
N PRO A 512 -18.73 -0.97 29.06
CA PRO A 512 -18.62 -1.59 27.74
C PRO A 512 -18.73 -0.53 26.65
N LEU A 513 -17.95 -0.72 25.60
CA LEU A 513 -17.94 0.16 24.43
C LEU A 513 -18.71 -0.47 23.28
N SER A 514 -19.22 0.39 22.41
CA SER A 514 -19.84 -0.03 21.14
C SER A 514 -18.92 0.37 19.98
N PRO A 515 -18.73 -0.52 18.99
CA PRO A 515 -17.91 -0.21 17.82
C PRO A 515 -18.56 0.90 16.99
N LEU A 516 -17.73 1.76 16.41
CA LEU A 516 -18.10 2.77 15.44
C LEU A 516 -18.03 2.16 14.03
N GLY A 517 -19.16 1.60 13.58
CA GLY A 517 -19.28 0.97 12.26
C GLY A 517 -19.11 -0.55 12.31
N SER A 518 -18.76 -1.14 11.17
CA SER A 518 -18.63 -2.59 11.01
C SER A 518 -17.38 -3.14 11.69
N GLU A 519 -17.46 -4.34 12.24
CA GLU A 519 -16.31 -5.06 12.80
C GLU A 519 -15.52 -5.83 11.73
N LYS A 520 -15.41 -5.31 10.50
CA LYS A 520 -14.70 -5.98 9.39
C LYS A 520 -13.24 -6.32 9.71
N ALA A 521 -12.61 -5.61 10.64
CA ALA A 521 -11.28 -5.95 11.15
C ALA A 521 -11.23 -7.33 11.83
N LEU A 522 -12.37 -7.86 12.30
CA LEU A 522 -12.50 -9.14 13.00
C LEU A 522 -13.08 -10.26 12.13
N SER A 523 -13.39 -9.98 10.86
CA SER A 523 -13.99 -10.95 9.93
C SER A 523 -13.10 -12.18 9.72
N ASP A 524 -13.72 -13.34 9.52
CA ASP A 524 -13.05 -14.49 8.94
C ASP A 524 -12.88 -14.25 7.43
N LEU A 525 -11.63 -14.27 6.95
CA LEU A 525 -11.26 -14.03 5.56
C LEU A 525 -11.10 -15.32 4.75
N ARG A 526 -11.35 -16.47 5.37
CA ARG A 526 -11.28 -17.78 4.71
C ARG A 526 -12.34 -17.88 3.61
N THR A 527 -11.95 -18.46 2.49
CA THR A 527 -12.83 -18.79 1.36
C THR A 527 -12.81 -20.30 1.12
N ALA A 528 -13.51 -20.76 0.07
CA ALA A 528 -13.42 -22.16 -0.36
C ALA A 528 -12.04 -22.52 -0.94
N GLU A 529 -11.26 -21.53 -1.36
CA GLU A 529 -10.02 -21.69 -2.13
C GLU A 529 -8.78 -21.22 -1.36
N ASP A 530 -8.95 -20.37 -0.34
CA ASP A 530 -7.89 -19.77 0.46
C ASP A 530 -8.23 -19.80 1.96
N ASN A 531 -7.21 -19.95 2.81
CA ASN A 531 -7.36 -19.92 4.26
C ASN A 531 -7.47 -18.50 4.86
N GLY A 532 -7.33 -17.46 4.04
CA GLY A 532 -7.37 -16.06 4.42
C GLY A 532 -5.98 -15.52 4.79
N ASP A 533 -5.69 -14.29 4.35
CA ASP A 533 -4.51 -13.52 4.76
C ASP A 533 -4.95 -12.40 5.71
N TYR A 534 -4.41 -12.40 6.93
CA TYR A 534 -4.82 -11.52 8.02
C TYR A 534 -3.71 -10.54 8.36
N THR A 535 -4.02 -9.25 8.21
CA THR A 535 -3.17 -8.11 8.56
C THR A 535 -3.81 -7.33 9.71
N VAL A 536 -3.01 -6.54 10.43
CA VAL A 536 -3.55 -5.67 11.49
C VAL A 536 -4.45 -4.60 10.87
N ALA A 537 -5.64 -4.44 11.43
CA ALA A 537 -6.63 -3.45 11.05
C ALA A 537 -7.14 -2.67 12.28
N THR A 538 -7.79 -1.54 12.04
CA THR A 538 -8.30 -0.64 13.08
C THR A 538 -9.78 -0.86 13.35
N LEU A 539 -10.14 -0.98 14.62
CA LEU A 539 -11.49 -0.78 15.14
C LEU A 539 -11.55 0.52 15.94
N ARG A 540 -12.62 1.28 15.77
CA ARG A 540 -12.88 2.50 16.56
C ARG A 540 -14.08 2.28 17.48
N PHE A 541 -14.03 2.87 18.66
CA PHE A 541 -15.09 2.79 19.66
C PHE A 541 -15.35 4.18 20.21
N SER A 542 -16.63 4.59 20.27
CA SER A 542 -17.02 5.82 20.94
C SER A 542 -17.00 5.62 22.44
N VAL A 543 -16.41 6.57 23.17
CA VAL A 543 -16.51 6.60 24.62
C VAL A 543 -17.88 7.16 25.02
N PRO A 544 -18.65 6.44 25.85
CA PRO A 544 -20.00 6.87 26.19
C PRO A 544 -19.96 8.11 27.12
N PRO A 545 -21.00 8.96 27.13
CA PRO A 545 -21.00 10.21 27.92
C PRO A 545 -20.68 10.04 29.40
N GLN A 546 -20.98 8.88 29.98
CA GLN A 546 -20.70 8.53 31.38
C GLN A 546 -19.20 8.45 31.70
N ALA A 547 -18.33 8.33 30.69
CA ALA A 547 -16.87 8.33 30.86
C ALA A 547 -16.22 9.70 30.61
N GLN A 548 -16.96 10.70 30.12
CA GLN A 548 -16.42 12.04 29.87
C GLN A 548 -15.98 12.72 31.18
N GLY A 549 -14.82 13.39 31.16
CA GLY A 549 -14.27 14.08 32.33
C GLY A 549 -13.64 13.16 33.39
N ARG A 550 -13.58 11.85 33.13
CA ARG A 550 -13.08 10.84 34.08
C ARG A 550 -11.78 10.24 33.58
N VAL A 551 -11.00 9.69 34.51
CA VAL A 551 -9.74 9.02 34.20
C VAL A 551 -9.99 7.55 33.87
N VAL A 552 -9.62 7.16 32.66
CA VAL A 552 -9.47 5.76 32.26
C VAL A 552 -8.17 5.23 32.85
N THR A 553 -8.18 4.02 33.40
CA THR A 553 -7.01 3.32 33.97
C THR A 553 -6.72 1.98 33.30
N GLY A 554 -7.62 1.51 32.43
CA GLY A 554 -7.36 0.36 31.60
C GLY A 554 -8.42 0.11 30.55
N VAL A 555 -8.07 -0.78 29.63
CA VAL A 555 -8.96 -1.29 28.58
C VAL A 555 -8.96 -2.82 28.70
N GLU A 556 -10.13 -3.44 28.72
CA GLU A 556 -10.26 -4.89 28.68
C GLU A 556 -10.80 -5.33 27.32
N LEU A 557 -10.20 -6.41 26.78
CA LEU A 557 -10.62 -7.10 25.56
C LEU A 557 -11.07 -8.48 25.98
N LEU A 558 -12.37 -8.77 25.84
CA LEU A 558 -13.01 -9.98 26.34
C LEU A 558 -13.73 -10.71 25.20
N GLY A 559 -13.81 -12.04 25.25
CA GLY A 559 -14.60 -12.80 24.29
C GLY A 559 -16.10 -12.50 24.43
N GLY A 560 -16.73 -12.16 23.30
CA GLY A 560 -18.16 -11.83 23.21
C GLY A 560 -19.09 -13.05 23.06
N GLU A 561 -20.37 -12.80 22.82
CA GLU A 561 -21.34 -13.80 22.36
C GLU A 561 -21.48 -13.67 20.83
N GLY A 562 -21.27 -14.75 20.08
CA GLY A 562 -21.50 -14.77 18.64
C GLY A 562 -22.90 -15.26 18.28
N GLU A 563 -23.51 -14.72 17.23
CA GLU A 563 -24.70 -15.30 16.61
C GLU A 563 -24.28 -16.38 15.58
N PRO A 564 -24.76 -17.63 15.69
CA PRO A 564 -24.37 -18.69 14.77
C PRO A 564 -24.80 -18.38 13.33
N GLY A 565 -23.83 -18.36 12.41
CA GLY A 565 -24.07 -18.29 10.96
C GLY A 565 -24.73 -19.57 10.45
N GLY A 566 -25.67 -19.45 9.52
CA GLY A 566 -26.50 -20.56 9.07
C GLY A 566 -25.78 -21.62 8.22
N ALA A 567 -25.95 -22.87 8.65
CA ALA A 567 -25.98 -24.15 7.92
C ALA A 567 -24.67 -24.85 7.50
N GLY A 568 -24.35 -25.96 8.18
CA GLY A 568 -23.46 -27.00 7.64
C GLY A 568 -23.02 -28.12 8.60
N ASP A 569 -23.92 -29.01 9.00
CA ASP A 569 -23.68 -30.35 9.60
C ASP A 569 -22.64 -30.54 10.73
N ALA A 570 -23.18 -30.53 11.95
CA ALA A 570 -22.53 -31.03 13.16
C ALA A 570 -22.32 -32.55 13.14
N SER A 571 -21.06 -32.98 13.13
CA SER A 571 -20.56 -34.20 13.78
C SER A 571 -19.07 -33.99 14.05
N GLY A 572 -18.44 -34.22 15.19
CA GLY A 572 -18.77 -34.94 16.41
C GLY A 572 -17.43 -35.39 17.01
N ALA A 573 -17.16 -34.98 18.26
CA ALA A 573 -16.12 -35.46 19.19
C ALA A 573 -14.65 -35.04 18.96
N GLY A 574 -14.19 -34.13 19.82
CA GLY A 574 -12.79 -33.87 20.16
C GLY A 574 -12.71 -32.92 21.37
N ASP A 575 -12.34 -33.46 22.52
CA ASP A 575 -12.11 -32.75 23.78
C ASP A 575 -10.96 -31.73 23.63
N GLY A 576 -11.25 -30.45 23.86
CA GLY A 576 -10.33 -29.33 23.65
C GLY A 576 -11.02 -28.14 22.99
N ARG A 577 -11.88 -27.42 23.73
CA ARG A 577 -12.52 -26.20 23.22
C ARG A 577 -11.44 -25.14 22.98
N ARG A 578 -11.01 -25.01 21.73
CA ARG A 578 -10.02 -24.03 21.30
C ARG A 578 -10.66 -22.64 21.39
N HIS A 579 -9.97 -21.74 22.09
CA HIS A 579 -10.42 -20.36 22.27
C HIS A 579 -10.05 -19.55 21.04
N ASP A 580 -10.98 -18.75 20.53
CA ASP A 580 -10.68 -17.73 19.53
C ASP A 580 -9.54 -16.84 20.01
N SER A 581 -8.69 -16.40 19.10
CA SER A 581 -7.58 -15.52 19.45
C SER A 581 -7.45 -14.36 18.49
N VAL A 582 -7.02 -13.22 19.03
CA VAL A 582 -6.62 -12.03 18.28
C VAL A 582 -5.17 -11.70 18.56
N ASP A 583 -4.48 -11.21 17.55
CA ASP A 583 -3.14 -10.64 17.66
C ASP A 583 -3.30 -9.12 17.76
N LEU A 584 -3.16 -8.60 18.99
CA LEU A 584 -3.27 -7.17 19.30
C LEU A 584 -1.91 -6.50 19.13
N ARG A 585 -1.82 -5.53 18.22
CA ARG A 585 -0.63 -4.69 18.08
C ARG A 585 -0.65 -3.50 19.03
N GLY A 586 -1.77 -2.80 19.15
CA GLY A 586 -1.84 -1.60 19.98
C GLY A 586 -3.24 -1.09 20.29
N VAL A 587 -3.29 -0.17 21.26
CA VAL A 587 -4.49 0.53 21.71
C VAL A 587 -4.16 2.01 21.85
N SER A 588 -4.99 2.88 21.28
CA SER A 588 -4.86 4.34 21.41
C SER A 588 -6.09 4.92 22.10
N LEU A 589 -5.87 5.72 23.14
CA LEU A 589 -6.91 6.53 23.79
C LEU A 589 -6.85 7.94 23.20
N ILE A 590 -7.89 8.33 22.50
CA ILE A 590 -7.95 9.61 21.77
C ILE A 590 -8.61 10.68 22.64
N GLN A 591 -7.98 11.85 22.71
CA GLN A 591 -8.60 13.07 23.22
C GLN A 591 -9.03 13.95 22.04
N SER A 592 -10.06 14.77 22.21
CA SER A 592 -10.33 15.85 21.24
C SER A 592 -9.11 16.76 21.18
N ALA A 593 -8.70 17.10 19.95
CA ALA A 593 -7.90 18.29 19.73
C ALA A 593 -8.67 19.49 20.33
N ARG A 594 -8.04 20.24 21.24
CA ARG A 594 -8.60 21.49 21.76
C ARG A 594 -8.32 22.65 20.82
#